data_AF-A0A9D9C4M5-F1
#
_entry.id   AF-A0A9D9C4M5-F1
#
_cell.length_a   1.000
_cell.length_b   1.000
_cell.length_c   1.000
_cell.angle_alpha   90.00
_cell.angle_beta   90.00
_cell.angle_gamma   90.00
#
_symmetry.space_group_name_H-M   'P 1'
#
loop_
_entity.id
_entity.type
_entity.pdbx_description
1 polymer ?
#
loop_
_entity_poly.entity_id
_entity_poly.type
_entity_poly.pdbx_seq_one_letter_code
_entity_poly.pdbx_strand_id
1 'polypeptide(L)'
;MRRLLYTSVILATLLVGCGDNKQNDTPGHADTMYAELKALMRSHCDSLRLASDSASIAHSIERYETELNKCIFRHPAGTDLELSAGQQDTLTMLTENFLALKRSKIQDLTMPADTVDSDSVTQNKQDAN
;
A
#
# COMPACT_ATOMS: atom_id res chain seq x y z
N MET A 1 -67.99 -7.04 10.11
CA MET A 1 -66.69 -7.45 10.68
C MET A 1 -65.69 -7.62 9.53
N ARG A 2 -64.99 -6.53 9.16
CA ARG A 2 -63.88 -6.53 8.19
C ARG A 2 -62.62 -6.91 8.98
N ARG A 3 -62.24 -8.18 8.95
CA ARG A 3 -60.99 -8.67 9.56
C ARG A 3 -59.96 -8.93 8.46
N LEU A 4 -59.10 -7.93 8.32
CA LEU A 4 -57.67 -8.00 8.04
C LEU A 4 -57.12 -9.45 7.95
N LEU A 5 -56.89 -9.94 6.74
CA LEU A 5 -56.12 -11.17 6.46
C LEU A 5 -55.33 -11.03 5.16
N TYR A 6 -54.49 -9.99 5.02
CA TYR A 6 -53.55 -9.87 3.90
C TYR A 6 -52.23 -9.22 4.34
N THR A 7 -51.64 -9.73 5.42
CA THR A 7 -50.29 -9.33 5.86
C THR A 7 -49.52 -10.54 6.37
N SER A 8 -49.32 -11.53 5.51
CA SER A 8 -48.34 -12.61 5.74
C SER A 8 -47.75 -13.17 4.45
N VAL A 9 -47.43 -12.31 3.47
CA VAL A 9 -46.41 -12.66 2.46
C VAL A 9 -45.05 -12.32 3.07
N ILE A 10 -44.71 -13.12 4.08
CA ILE A 10 -43.42 -13.14 4.75
C ILE A 10 -42.41 -13.75 3.76
N LEU A 11 -41.56 -12.90 3.21
CA LEU A 11 -40.11 -12.96 3.42
C LEU A 11 -39.40 -14.32 3.18
N ALA A 12 -39.87 -15.13 2.24
CA ALA A 12 -39.30 -16.46 1.98
C ALA A 12 -38.47 -16.56 0.68
N THR A 13 -37.84 -15.48 0.22
CA THR A 13 -36.97 -15.52 -0.98
C THR A 13 -35.51 -15.12 -0.74
N LEU A 14 -35.04 -15.04 0.51
CA LEU A 14 -33.65 -14.69 0.85
C LEU A 14 -32.73 -15.90 1.15
N LEU A 15 -33.06 -17.11 0.68
CA LEU A 15 -32.20 -18.28 0.85
C LEU A 15 -31.93 -19.02 -0.47
N VAL A 16 -31.53 -18.28 -1.50
CA VAL A 16 -30.54 -18.79 -2.45
C VAL A 16 -29.20 -18.38 -1.85
N GLY A 17 -28.70 -19.11 -0.86
CA GLY A 17 -27.96 -20.32 -1.17
C GLY A 17 -26.56 -19.88 -1.58
N CYS A 18 -25.74 -19.56 -0.57
CA CYS A 18 -24.29 -19.41 -0.70
C CYS A 18 -23.80 -20.74 -1.28
N GLY A 19 -23.65 -20.79 -2.60
CA GLY A 19 -23.11 -21.94 -3.27
C GLY A 19 -21.65 -22.06 -2.84
N ASP A 20 -21.33 -23.13 -2.12
CA ASP A 20 -19.99 -23.67 -2.04
C ASP A 20 -19.54 -23.95 -3.48
N ASN A 21 -18.95 -22.93 -4.10
CA ASN A 21 -18.27 -23.09 -5.36
C ASN A 21 -16.99 -23.84 -5.06
N LYS A 22 -17.08 -25.16 -5.28
CA LYS A 22 -15.99 -26.10 -5.47
C LYS A 22 -14.71 -25.35 -5.82
N GLN A 23 -13.77 -25.44 -4.88
CA GLN A 23 -12.37 -25.12 -5.04
C GLN A 23 -11.86 -25.82 -6.30
N ASN A 24 -11.85 -25.09 -7.41
CA ASN A 24 -10.98 -25.41 -8.52
C ASN A 24 -9.60 -24.96 -8.07
N ASP A 25 -8.62 -25.86 -8.09
CA ASP A 25 -7.24 -25.66 -7.65
C ASP A 25 -6.45 -24.63 -8.49
N THR A 26 -7.13 -23.83 -9.32
CA THR A 26 -6.56 -22.71 -10.06
C THR A 26 -6.96 -21.41 -9.37
N PRO A 27 -6.00 -20.63 -8.85
CA PRO A 27 -6.27 -19.32 -8.28
C PRO A 27 -7.04 -18.46 -9.29
N GLY A 28 -8.11 -17.80 -8.83
CA GLY A 28 -8.83 -16.84 -9.67
C GLY A 28 -7.92 -15.70 -10.12
N HIS A 29 -8.35 -14.95 -11.14
CA HIS A 29 -7.64 -13.74 -11.57
C HIS A 29 -7.44 -12.77 -10.40
N ALA A 30 -8.44 -12.62 -9.52
CA ALA A 30 -8.37 -11.79 -8.32
C ALA A 30 -7.28 -12.24 -7.34
N ASP A 31 -7.18 -13.54 -7.06
CA ASP A 31 -6.16 -14.09 -6.15
C ASP A 31 -4.75 -13.95 -6.72
N THR A 32 -4.61 -14.15 -8.03
CA THR A 32 -3.35 -13.96 -8.74
C THR A 32 -2.93 -12.50 -8.71
N MET A 33 -3.84 -11.58 -9.04
CA MET A 33 -3.61 -10.15 -8.97
C MET A 33 -3.23 -9.70 -7.56
N TYR A 34 -3.93 -10.18 -6.54
CA TYR A 34 -3.63 -9.90 -5.14
C TYR A 34 -2.22 -10.38 -4.74
N ALA A 35 -1.83 -11.59 -5.15
CA ALA A 35 -0.51 -12.14 -4.87
C ALA A 35 0.60 -11.30 -5.52
N GLU A 36 0.41 -10.92 -6.79
CA GLU A 36 1.36 -10.07 -7.53
C GLU A 36 1.48 -8.68 -6.90
N LEU A 37 0.36 -8.01 -6.59
CA LEU A 37 0.33 -6.68 -5.98
C LEU A 37 1.06 -6.68 -4.63
N LYS A 38 0.80 -7.69 -3.79
CA LYS A 38 1.47 -7.83 -2.49
C LYS A 38 2.97 -8.06 -2.63
N ALA A 39 3.40 -8.88 -3.59
CA ALA A 39 4.82 -9.11 -3.87
C ALA A 39 5.51 -7.84 -4.38
N LEU A 40 4.87 -7.12 -5.31
CA LEU A 40 5.33 -5.85 -5.85
C LEU A 40 5.54 -4.82 -4.72
N MET A 41 4.53 -4.61 -3.89
CA MET A 41 4.59 -3.64 -2.78
C MET A 41 5.73 -3.96 -1.81
N ARG A 42 5.92 -5.24 -1.46
CA ARG A 42 7.03 -5.64 -0.58
C ARG A 42 8.39 -5.34 -1.20
N SER A 43 8.59 -5.74 -2.46
CA SER A 43 9.85 -5.48 -3.18
C SER A 43 10.17 -4.00 -3.27
N HIS A 44 9.17 -3.15 -3.50
CA HIS A 44 9.36 -1.71 -3.57
C HIS A 44 9.58 -1.05 -2.21
N CYS A 45 8.92 -1.53 -1.15
CA CYS A 45 9.24 -1.11 0.21
C CYS A 45 10.70 -1.41 0.56
N ASP A 46 11.21 -2.59 0.22
CA ASP A 46 12.60 -2.96 0.49
C ASP A 46 13.58 -2.12 -0.36
N SER A 47 13.25 -1.88 -1.63
CA SER A 47 14.05 -0.98 -2.48
C SER A 47 14.11 0.45 -1.92
N LEU A 48 12.96 0.96 -1.48
CA LEU A 48 12.85 2.31 -0.91
C LEU A 48 13.59 2.43 0.44
N ARG A 49 13.61 1.37 1.25
CA ARG A 49 14.43 1.32 2.49
C ARG A 49 15.91 1.47 2.22
N LEU A 50 16.40 0.91 1.10
CA LEU A 50 17.81 0.95 0.71
C LEU A 50 18.21 2.25 -0.02
N ALA A 51 17.24 3.04 -0.47
CA ALA A 51 17.54 4.32 -1.12
C ALA A 51 18.17 5.31 -0.13
N SER A 52 19.30 5.90 -0.54
CA SER A 52 20.15 6.79 0.26
C SER A 52 20.04 8.27 -0.12
N ASP A 53 19.55 8.57 -1.32
CA ASP A 53 19.50 9.92 -1.86
C ASP A 53 18.15 10.21 -2.54
N SER A 54 17.89 11.49 -2.80
CA SER A 54 16.62 11.97 -3.35
C SER A 54 16.34 11.46 -4.76
N ALA A 55 17.37 11.27 -5.59
CA ALA A 55 17.21 10.76 -6.95
C ALA A 55 16.84 9.27 -6.93
N SER A 56 17.49 8.48 -6.09
CA SER A 56 17.21 7.07 -5.85
C SER A 56 15.78 6.86 -5.31
N ILE A 57 15.35 7.71 -4.38
CA ILE A 57 13.96 7.69 -3.88
C ILE A 57 12.97 8.01 -5.00
N ALA A 58 13.19 9.09 -5.75
CA ALA A 58 12.31 9.50 -6.85
C ALA A 58 12.18 8.39 -7.90
N HIS A 59 13.30 7.81 -8.31
CA HIS A 59 13.32 6.70 -9.26
C HIS A 59 12.60 5.45 -8.74
N SER A 60 12.77 5.12 -7.45
CA SER A 60 12.07 3.99 -6.83
C SER A 60 10.55 4.18 -6.80
N ILE A 61 10.07 5.41 -6.61
CA ILE A 61 8.64 5.76 -6.61
C ILE A 61 8.07 5.68 -8.03
N GLU A 62 8.73 6.29 -9.01
CA GLU A 62 8.30 6.26 -10.41
C GLU A 62 8.21 4.83 -10.94
N ARG A 63 9.21 4.00 -10.61
CA ARG A 63 9.22 2.58 -10.95
C ARG A 63 8.05 1.83 -10.29
N TYR A 64 7.76 2.13 -9.02
CA TYR A 64 6.64 1.52 -8.30
C TYR A 64 5.31 1.81 -9.00
N GLU A 65 5.03 3.08 -9.31
CA GLU A 65 3.79 3.49 -9.99
C GLU A 65 3.65 2.84 -11.37
N THR A 66 4.75 2.76 -12.12
CA THR A 66 4.78 2.12 -13.43
C THR A 66 4.48 0.63 -13.33
N GLU A 67 5.14 -0.10 -12.42
CA GLU A 67 4.96 -1.54 -12.28
C GLU A 67 3.61 -1.89 -11.64
N LEU A 68 3.07 -1.03 -10.76
CA LEU A 68 1.73 -1.16 -10.22
C LEU A 68 0.69 -1.11 -11.32
N ASN A 69 0.76 -0.10 -12.20
CA ASN A 69 -0.14 0.02 -13.33
C ASN A 69 -0.02 -1.19 -14.27
N LYS A 70 1.22 -1.61 -14.61
CA LYS A 70 1.44 -2.82 -15.43
C LYS A 70 0.88 -4.08 -14.78
N CYS A 71 0.93 -4.18 -13.45
CA CYS A 71 0.35 -5.30 -12.73
C CYS A 71 -1.18 -5.31 -12.90
N ILE A 72 -1.84 -4.17 -12.65
CA ILE A 72 -3.30 -4.05 -12.78
C ILE A 72 -3.75 -4.33 -14.21
N PHE A 73 -3.09 -3.76 -15.22
CA PHE A 73 -3.45 -3.95 -16.63
C PHE A 73 -3.17 -5.35 -17.19
N ARG A 74 -2.40 -6.19 -16.49
CA ARG A 74 -2.20 -7.59 -16.88
C ARG A 74 -3.42 -8.47 -16.61
N HIS A 75 -4.31 -8.03 -15.73
CA HIS A 75 -5.52 -8.75 -15.37
C HIS A 75 -6.75 -8.19 -16.11
N PRO A 76 -7.80 -9.00 -16.32
CA PRO A 76 -9.04 -8.54 -16.94
C PRO A 76 -9.65 -7.33 -16.21
N ALA A 77 -10.32 -6.46 -16.95
CA ALA A 77 -11.05 -5.34 -16.35
C ALA A 77 -12.11 -5.85 -15.35
N GLY A 78 -12.22 -5.22 -14.18
CA GLY A 78 -13.14 -5.61 -13.13
C GLY A 78 -12.59 -6.68 -12.17
N THR A 79 -11.38 -7.21 -12.40
CA THR A 79 -10.73 -8.15 -11.47
C THR A 79 -10.52 -7.54 -10.07
N ASP A 80 -10.38 -6.22 -10.00
CA ASP A 80 -10.31 -5.45 -8.75
C ASP A 80 -11.61 -5.50 -7.92
N LEU A 81 -12.76 -5.64 -8.59
CA LEU A 81 -14.07 -5.77 -7.95
C LEU A 81 -14.29 -7.15 -7.34
N GLU A 82 -13.50 -8.15 -7.77
CA GLU A 82 -13.55 -9.52 -7.28
C GLU A 82 -12.65 -9.74 -6.04
N LEU A 83 -11.85 -8.74 -5.66
CA LEU A 83 -11.05 -8.81 -4.43
C LEU A 83 -11.96 -8.86 -3.20
N SER A 84 -11.72 -9.84 -2.33
CA SER A 84 -12.39 -9.91 -1.03
C SER A 84 -12.07 -8.69 -0.16
N ALA A 85 -12.96 -8.36 0.79
CA ALA A 85 -12.75 -7.25 1.73
C ALA A 85 -11.40 -7.36 2.46
N GLY A 86 -11.03 -8.56 2.94
CA GLY A 86 -9.74 -8.76 3.62
C GLY A 86 -8.52 -8.56 2.70
N GLN A 87 -8.62 -8.88 1.41
CA GLN A 87 -7.57 -8.60 0.43
C GLN A 87 -7.44 -7.08 0.20
N GLN A 88 -8.56 -6.37 0.06
CA GLN A 88 -8.59 -4.91 -0.10
C GLN A 88 -8.03 -4.20 1.15
N ASP A 89 -8.41 -4.62 2.35
CA ASP A 89 -7.90 -4.09 3.61
C ASP A 89 -6.37 -4.27 3.69
N THR A 90 -5.88 -5.45 3.30
CA THR A 90 -4.45 -5.73 3.28
C THR A 90 -3.71 -4.83 2.29
N LEU A 91 -4.24 -4.64 1.07
CA LEU A 91 -3.64 -3.75 0.07
C LEU A 91 -3.64 -2.29 0.53
N THR A 92 -4.71 -1.85 1.19
CA THR A 92 -4.79 -0.51 1.80
C THR A 92 -3.71 -0.33 2.86
N MET A 93 -3.60 -1.26 3.80
CA MET A 93 -2.56 -1.23 4.84
C MET A 93 -1.14 -1.22 4.24
N LEU A 94 -0.87 -2.02 3.20
CA LEU A 94 0.42 -2.03 2.52
C LEU A 94 0.72 -0.69 1.83
N THR A 95 -0.30 -0.06 1.24
CA THR A 95 -0.19 1.27 0.62
C THR A 95 0.14 2.34 1.66
N GLU A 96 -0.54 2.33 2.81
CA GLU A 96 -0.28 3.24 3.91
C GLU A 96 1.15 3.10 4.44
N ASN A 97 1.62 1.86 4.62
CA ASN A 97 2.99 1.57 5.03
C ASN A 97 4.03 2.10 4.03
N PHE A 98 3.77 1.93 2.72
CA PHE A 98 4.64 2.48 1.68
C PHE A 98 4.69 4.01 1.74
N LEU A 99 3.54 4.67 1.90
CA LEU A 99 3.46 6.12 2.01
C LEU A 99 4.15 6.65 3.27
N ALA A 100 4.03 5.95 4.40
CA ALA A 100 4.73 6.30 5.64
C ALA A 100 6.25 6.19 5.45
N LEU A 101 6.74 5.12 4.83
CA LEU A 101 8.15 4.94 4.52
C LEU A 101 8.67 6.04 3.57
N LYS A 102 7.92 6.37 2.52
CA LYS A 102 8.25 7.48 1.61
C LYS A 102 8.39 8.80 2.37
N ARG A 103 7.44 9.13 3.26
CA ARG A 103 7.50 10.36 4.06
C ARG A 103 8.73 10.37 4.97
N SER A 104 9.02 9.27 5.66
CA SER A 104 10.21 9.14 6.52
C SER A 104 11.49 9.39 5.72
N LYS A 105 11.64 8.75 4.55
CA LYS A 105 12.82 8.92 3.71
C LYS A 105 13.02 10.34 3.19
N ILE A 106 11.93 11.01 2.82
CA ILE A 106 12.00 12.41 2.41
C ILE A 106 12.36 13.30 3.61
N GLN A 107 11.78 13.03 4.78
CA GLN A 107 12.09 13.77 6.01
C GLN A 107 13.58 13.65 6.37
N ASP A 108 14.15 12.45 6.34
CA ASP A 108 15.57 12.20 6.62
C ASP A 108 16.52 13.02 5.73
N LEU A 109 16.13 13.30 4.49
CA LEU A 109 16.92 14.12 3.55
C LEU A 109 16.71 15.63 3.72
N THR A 110 15.61 16.04 4.33
CA THR A 110 15.25 17.47 4.49
C THR A 110 15.63 18.02 5.86
N MET A 111 15.76 17.16 6.87
CA MET A 111 16.30 17.58 8.15
C MET A 111 17.81 17.75 8.01
N PRO A 112 18.38 18.93 8.33
CA PRO A 112 19.83 19.05 8.40
C PRO A 112 20.31 18.02 9.41
N ALA A 113 21.23 17.14 8.99
CA ALA A 113 22.02 16.38 9.93
C ALA A 113 22.60 17.42 10.89
N ASP A 114 22.31 17.28 12.19
CA ASP A 114 22.74 18.19 13.22
C ASP A 114 24.27 18.03 13.40
N THR A 115 25.05 18.46 12.40
CA THR A 115 26.50 18.63 12.48
C THR A 115 26.73 19.90 13.28
N VAL A 116 26.58 19.76 14.59
CA VAL A 116 27.28 20.60 15.55
C VAL A 116 28.75 20.18 15.51
N ASP A 117 29.45 20.60 14.46
CA ASP A 117 30.92 20.60 14.46
C ASP A 117 31.35 21.92 15.11
N SER A 118 31.04 22.06 16.40
CA SER A 118 31.68 23.05 17.27
C SER A 118 32.96 22.43 17.79
N ASP A 119 34.01 22.41 16.98
CA ASP A 119 35.33 22.32 17.57
C ASP A 119 36.39 23.15 16.84
N SER A 120 37.04 23.99 17.66
CA SER A 120 38.33 24.68 17.47
C SER A 120 38.46 25.88 16.52
N VAL A 121 37.99 27.04 16.99
CA VAL A 121 38.76 28.30 16.83
C VAL A 121 38.97 28.93 18.20
N THR A 122 40.03 28.49 18.90
CA THR A 122 40.61 29.32 19.96
C THR A 122 41.54 30.32 19.27
N GLN A 123 41.06 31.55 19.08
CA GLN A 123 41.92 32.67 18.71
C GLN A 123 42.95 32.86 19.82
N ASN A 124 44.18 32.40 19.60
CA ASN A 124 45.31 32.78 20.44
C ASN A 124 45.60 34.25 20.14
N LYS A 125 45.11 35.10 21.03
CA LYS A 125 45.28 36.55 21.03
C LYS A 125 46.77 36.85 21.05
N GLN A 126 47.24 37.54 20.03
CA GLN A 126 48.56 38.17 20.02
C GLN A 126 48.59 39.19 21.16
N ASP A 127 49.24 38.84 22.27
CA ASP A 127 49.67 39.84 23.23
C ASP A 127 51.03 40.36 22.77
N ALA A 128 50.98 41.54 22.17
CA ALA A 128 52.14 42.41 22.00
C ALA A 128 52.51 43.01 23.37
N ASN A 129 53.71 42.72 23.85
CA ASN A 129 54.63 43.73 24.40
C ASN A 129 56.06 43.16 24.49
#